data_AF-A0A957H106-F1
#
_entry.id   AF-A0A957H106-F1
#
_cell.length_a   1.000
_cell.length_b   1.000
_cell.length_c   1.000
_cell.angle_alpha   90.00
_cell.angle_beta   90.00
_cell.angle_gamma   90.00
#
_symmetry.space_group_name_H-M   'P 1'
#
loop_
_entity.id
_entity.type
_entity.pdbx_description
1 polymer ?
#
loop_
_entity_poly.entity_id
_entity_poly.type
_entity_poly.pdbx_seq_one_letter_code
_entity_poly.pdbx_strand_id
1 'polypeptide(L)' 'MPEIRFDTYYRYDDMTRILQDCVAEYPSLCRLESMGQSYEGRDIWVLILTNFETGPDAEKPAFWVDGNI' A
#
# COMPACT_ATOMS: atom_id res chain seq x y z
N MET A 1 13.22 3.69 6.42
CA MET A 1 12.61 3.54 5.11
C MET A 1 12.98 2.16 4.61
N PRO A 2 12.03 1.31 4.15
CA PRO A 2 12.40 0.04 3.55
C PRO A 2 13.37 0.29 2.39
N GLU A 3 14.32 -0.62 2.20
CA GLU A 3 15.27 -0.53 1.09
C GLU A 3 14.55 -0.91 -0.22
N ILE A 4 14.10 0.11 -0.96
CA ILE A 4 13.40 -0.06 -2.24
C ILE A 4 14.39 0.19 -3.38
N ARG A 5 14.54 -0.82 -4.23
CA ARG A 5 15.34 -0.80 -5.45
C ARG A 5 14.43 -0.62 -6.65
N PHE A 6 14.59 0.48 -7.36
CA PHE A 6 13.80 0.82 -8.55
C PHE A 6 14.28 0.14 -9.84
N ASP A 7 15.29 -0.73 -9.75
CA ASP A 7 15.86 -1.51 -10.85
C ASP A 7 15.54 -3.01 -10.74
N THR A 8 14.65 -3.39 -9.81
CA THR A 8 14.38 -4.78 -9.43
C THR A 8 12.89 -5.10 -9.52
N TYR A 9 12.53 -6.25 -10.11
CA TYR A 9 11.18 -6.80 -10.05
C TYR A 9 11.00 -7.63 -8.78
N TYR A 10 10.17 -7.14 -7.87
CA TYR A 10 9.85 -7.83 -6.62
C TYR A 10 8.83 -8.94 -6.82
N ARG A 11 8.98 -10.03 -6.05
CA ARG A 11 7.94 -11.05 -5.90
C ARG A 11 6.86 -10.58 -4.93
N TYR A 12 5.73 -11.27 -4.94
CA TYR A 12 4.56 -10.94 -4.12
C TYR A 12 4.89 -10.76 -2.63
N ASP A 13 5.62 -11.69 -2.03
CA ASP A 13 5.96 -11.64 -0.60
C ASP A 13 6.88 -10.45 -0.28
N ASP A 14 7.85 -10.17 -1.15
CA ASP A 14 8.79 -9.06 -0.96
C ASP A 14 8.09 -7.71 -1.14
N MET A 15 7.23 -7.59 -2.14
CA MET A 15 6.39 -6.39 -2.32
C MET A 15 5.44 -6.19 -1.12
N THR A 16 4.83 -7.27 -0.62
CA THR A 16 3.98 -7.23 0.57
C THR A 16 4.72 -6.72 1.79
N ARG A 17 5.96 -7.20 2.03
CA ARG A 17 6.82 -6.70 3.11
C ARG A 17 7.14 -5.23 2.97
N ILE A 18 7.51 -4.77 1.76
CA ILE A 18 7.77 -3.35 1.51
C ILE A 18 6.56 -2.47 1.86
N LEU A 19 5.35 -2.90 1.49
CA LEU A 19 4.13 -2.17 1.83
C LEU A 19 3.86 -2.14 3.34
N GLN A 20 4.06 -3.27 4.03
CA GLN A 20 3.92 -3.36 5.49
C GLN A 20 4.94 -2.50 6.23
N ASP A 21 6.19 -2.49 5.78
CA ASP A 21 7.27 -1.67 6.35
C ASP A 21 6.98 -0.17 6.18
N CYS A 22 6.45 0.25 5.01
CA CYS A 22 6.00 1.62 4.79
C CYS A 22 4.93 2.06 5.80
N VAL A 23 3.96 1.19 6.12
CA VAL A 23 2.92 1.48 7.13
C VAL A 23 3.51 1.53 8.53
N ALA A 24 4.41 0.62 8.86
CA ALA A 24 5.05 0.57 10.18
C ALA A 24 5.87 1.84 10.46
N GLU A 25 6.51 2.41 9.43
CA GLU A 25 7.33 3.61 9.56
C GLU A 25 6.53 4.91 9.54
N TYR A 26 5.44 4.96 8.77
CA TYR A 26 4.62 6.17 8.62
C TYR A 26 3.14 5.91 8.96
N PRO A 27 2.81 5.50 10.20
CA PRO A 27 1.44 5.10 10.57
C PRO A 27 0.44 6.27 10.57
N SER A 28 0.91 7.52 10.66
CA SER A 28 0.07 8.72 10.53
C SER A 28 -0.20 9.14 9.08
N LEU A 29 0.49 8.52 8.12
CA LEU A 29 0.38 8.84 6.69
C LEU A 29 -0.10 7.68 5.83
N CYS A 30 0.06 6.44 6.28
CA CYS A 30 -0.16 5.24 5.48
C CYS A 30 -1.01 4.20 6.22
N ARG A 31 -1.93 3.55 5.51
CA ARG A 31 -2.62 2.32 5.93
C ARG A 31 -2.62 1.31 4.78
N LEU A 32 -2.55 0.03 5.10
CA LEU A 32 -2.57 -1.06 4.12
C LEU A 32 -3.82 -1.91 4.33
N GLU A 33 -4.59 -2.10 3.27
CA GLU A 33 -5.80 -2.91 3.27
C GLU A 33 -5.81 -3.86 2.07
N SER A 34 -6.52 -4.98 2.19
CA SER A 34 -6.78 -5.87 1.06
C SER A 34 -8.14 -5.50 0.45
N MET A 35 -8.16 -5.16 -0.85
CA MET A 35 -9.43 -4.91 -1.56
C MET A 35 -10.18 -6.21 -1.89
N GLY A 36 -9.57 -7.35 -1.59
CA GLY A 36 -10.05 -8.68 -1.92
C GLY A 36 -8.89 -9.61 -2.25
N GLN A 37 -9.21 -10.86 -2.54
CA GLN A 37 -8.24 -11.86 -2.96
C GLN A 37 -8.32 -12.11 -4.46
N SER A 38 -7.15 -12.36 -5.06
CA SER A 38 -7.07 -12.82 -6.44
C SER A 38 -7.67 -14.22 -6.60
N TYR A 39 -7.82 -14.67 -7.85
CA TYR A 39 -8.31 -16.02 -8.14
C TYR A 39 -7.50 -17.13 -7.43
N GLU A 40 -6.19 -16.94 -7.29
CA GLU A 40 -5.29 -17.89 -6.61
C GLU A 40 -5.14 -17.60 -5.09
N GLY A 41 -5.95 -16.72 -4.52
CA GLY A 41 -6.00 -16.47 -3.08
C GLY A 41 -4.92 -15.52 -2.53
N ARG A 42 -4.26 -14.72 -3.39
CA ARG A 42 -3.33 -13.66 -2.92
C ARG A 42 -4.12 -12.39 -2.60
N ASP A 43 -3.82 -11.71 -1.49
CA ASP A 43 -4.38 -10.40 -1.21
C ASP A 43 -4.01 -9.39 -2.30
N ILE A 44 -5.00 -8.64 -2.74
CA ILE A 44 -4.82 -7.51 -3.66
C ILE A 44 -4.70 -6.27 -2.78
N TRP A 45 -3.46 -5.84 -2.59
CA TRP A 45 -3.15 -4.75 -1.66
C TRP A 45 -3.54 -3.37 -2.20
N VAL A 46 -4.07 -2.55 -1.29
CA VAL A 46 -4.27 -1.10 -1.46
C VAL A 46 -3.52 -0.39 -0.36
N LEU A 47 -2.58 0.47 -0.74
CA LEU A 47 -1.93 1.40 0.18
C LEU A 47 -2.67 2.74 0.13
N ILE A 48 -3.26 3.11 1.26
CA ILE A 48 -3.97 4.37 1.44
C ILE A 48 -2.97 5.38 1.98
N LEU A 49 -2.72 6.47 1.23
CA LEU A 49 -1.86 7.58 1.65
C LEU A 49 -2.70 8.82 1.93
N THR A 50 -2.71 9.29 3.18
CA THR A 50 -3.32 10.56 3.57
C THR A 50 -2.74 11.05 4.89
N ASN A 51 -2.75 12.35 5.15
CA ASN A 51 -2.48 12.84 6.50
C ASN A 51 -3.70 12.57 7.40
N PHE A 52 -3.68 11.49 8.18
CA PHE A 52 -4.80 11.12 9.05
C PHE A 52 -5.05 12.11 10.19
N GLU A 53 -4.09 12.99 10.51
CA GLU A 53 -4.25 14.04 11.54
C GLU A 53 -5.23 15.14 11.08
N THR A 54 -5.44 15.29 9.76
CA THR A 54 -6.36 16.29 9.20
C THR A 54 -7.74 15.71 8.85
N GLY A 55 -8.06 14.52 9.36
CA GLY A 55 -9.31 13.82 9.12
C GLY A 55 -9.14 12.50 8.36
N PRO A 56 -10.21 11.69 8.25
CA PRO A 56 -10.17 10.39 7.58
C PRO A 56 -9.97 10.52 6.06
N ASP A 57 -9.44 9.46 5.43
CA ASP A 57 -9.25 9.38 3.98
C ASP A 57 -10.58 9.51 3.21
N ALA A 58 -11.64 8.87 3.69
CA ALA A 58 -12.96 8.84 3.06
C ALA A 58 -13.67 10.20 2.96
N GLU A 59 -13.20 11.22 3.69
CA GLU A 59 -13.78 12.58 3.67
C GLU A 59 -12.96 13.55 2.80
N LYS A 60 -11.95 13.05 2.09
CA LYS A 60 -11.05 13.86 1.23
C LYS A 60 -11.13 13.38 -0.22
N PRO A 61 -10.94 14.27 -1.22
CA PRO A 61 -10.79 13.84 -2.61
C PRO A 61 -9.62 12.86 -2.75
N ALA A 62 -9.83 11.78 -3.50
CA ALA A 62 -8.83 10.75 -3.72
C ALA A 62 -8.24 10.82 -5.14
N PHE A 63 -6.98 10.43 -5.27
CA PHE A 63 -6.33 10.13 -6.54
C PHE A 63 -6.00 8.64 -6.58
N TRP A 64 -6.41 7.97 -7.66
CA TRP A 64 -6.22 6.53 -7.82
C TRP A 64 -5.03 6.24 -8.73
N VAL A 65 -4.14 5.34 -8.28
CA VAL A 65 -3.00 4.83 -9.05
C VAL A 65 -3.00 3.31 -8.93
N ASP A 66 -3.15 2.62 -10.05
CA ASP A 66 -2.96 1.18 -10.16
C ASP A 66 -1.84 0.83 -11.16
N GLY A 67 -1.37 -0.41 -11.08
CA GLY A 67 -0.40 -0.96 -12.01
C GLY A 67 -0.39 -2.48 -11.95
N ASN A 68 0.21 -3.11 -12.97
CA ASN A 68 0.24 -4.57 -13.17
C ASN A 68 -1.17 -5.18 -13.32
N ILE A 69 -2.03 -4.56 -14.14
CA ILE A 69 -3.35 -5.08 -14.51
C ILE A 69 -3.28 -6.16 -15.59
#